data_AF-A0A9W8I9D8-F1
#
_entry.id   AF-A0A9W8I9D8-F1
#
_cell.length_a   1.000
_cell.length_b   1.000
_cell.length_c   1.000
_cell.angle_alpha   90.00
_cell.angle_beta   90.00
_cell.angle_gamma   90.00
#
_symmetry.space_group_name_H-M   'P 1'
#
loop_
_entity.id
_entity.type
_entity.pdbx_description
1 polymer ?
#
loop_
_entity_poly.entity_id
_entity_poly.type
_entity_poly.pdbx_seq_one_letter_code
_entity_poly.pdbx_strand_id
1 'polypeptide(L)'
;MAFNLQSAIDDLFKPPSRLQSLVDRAVSPNRDEPDLALNLDICDLVNRKKGNYAHDAVFGLLPYVNGRSHTQAHLALTLLDNLIKNCGHPVHYQIGSREFLNELFRRFPEYQPIAPNPVHHRILEMLQEWRVTLCQRSRYREDLQRINDMYALLCRKGWRFPRIDSDNVAVVLEPETALKTREELEKQDMEAMQAKLQELLRRATPRDL
;
A
#
# COMPACT_ATOMS: atom_id res chain seq x y z
N MET A 1 17.85 -18.68 -21.47
CA MET A 1 17.04 -17.44 -21.54
C MET A 1 17.97 -16.26 -21.46
N ALA A 2 18.14 -15.55 -22.58
CA ALA A 2 19.04 -14.41 -22.66
C ALA A 2 18.45 -13.24 -21.88
N PHE A 3 19.20 -12.72 -20.91
CA PHE A 3 18.90 -11.46 -20.26
C PHE A 3 19.08 -10.37 -21.33
N ASN A 4 18.00 -9.71 -21.75
CA ASN A 4 18.09 -8.64 -22.74
C ASN A 4 18.67 -7.40 -22.05
N LEU A 5 19.99 -7.27 -22.12
CA LEU A 5 20.74 -6.17 -21.51
C LEU A 5 20.26 -4.80 -22.03
N GLN A 6 19.82 -4.73 -23.29
CA GLN A 6 19.29 -3.50 -23.88
C GLN A 6 17.97 -3.09 -23.22
N SER A 7 17.05 -4.04 -22.98
CA SER A 7 15.81 -3.77 -22.24
C SER A 7 16.08 -3.28 -20.82
N ALA A 8 17.06 -3.86 -20.12
CA ALA A 8 17.42 -3.45 -18.77
C ALA A 8 18.08 -2.05 -18.73
N ILE A 9 18.85 -1.70 -19.76
CA ILE A 9 19.44 -0.36 -19.94
C ILE A 9 18.36 0.66 -20.29
N ASP A 10 17.44 0.31 -21.19
CA ASP A 10 16.34 1.19 -21.61
C ASP A 10 15.37 1.47 -20.44
N ASP A 11 15.13 0.48 -19.56
CA ASP A 11 14.38 0.67 -18.32
C ASP A 11 15.12 1.57 -17.31
N LEU A 12 16.47 1.54 -17.30
CA LEU A 12 17.29 2.37 -16.42
C LEU A 12 17.27 3.86 -16.82
N PHE A 13 17.13 4.16 -18.11
CA PHE A 13 17.08 5.53 -18.64
C PHE A 13 15.66 6.04 -18.90
N LYS A 14 14.64 5.24 -18.60
CA LYS A 14 13.25 5.67 -18.73
C LYS A 14 12.99 6.82 -17.75
N PRO A 15 12.52 7.99 -18.24
CA PRO A 15 12.23 9.10 -17.36
C PRO A 15 11.17 8.68 -16.33
N PRO A 16 11.28 9.16 -15.07
CA PRO A 16 10.33 8.78 -14.03
C PRO A 16 8.92 9.12 -14.51
N SER A 17 8.00 8.19 -14.30
CA SER A 17 6.60 8.42 -14.66
C SER A 17 6.10 9.68 -13.94
N ARG A 18 5.05 10.32 -14.47
CA ARG A 18 4.41 11.46 -13.81
C ARG A 18 4.03 11.12 -12.36
N LEU A 19 3.57 9.89 -12.13
CA LEU A 19 3.24 9.40 -10.80
C LEU A 19 4.49 9.33 -9.91
N GLN A 20 5.57 8.70 -10.39
CA GLN A 20 6.82 8.60 -9.62
C GLN A 20 7.38 9.97 -9.27
N SER A 21 7.34 10.92 -10.21
CA SER A 21 7.80 12.29 -9.97
C SER A 21 6.98 13.01 -8.88
N LEU A 22 5.69 12.72 -8.76
CA LEU A 22 4.85 13.26 -7.68
C LEU A 22 5.14 12.58 -6.34
N VAL A 23 5.34 11.25 -6.36
CA VAL A 23 5.75 10.50 -5.17
C VAL A 23 7.06 11.06 -4.64
N ASP A 24 8.10 11.18 -5.48
CA ASP A 24 9.41 11.69 -5.09
C ASP A 24 9.34 13.10 -4.48
N ARG A 25 8.42 13.95 -4.98
CA ARG A 25 8.15 15.28 -4.42
C ARG A 25 7.43 15.21 -3.08
N ALA A 26 6.49 14.28 -2.91
CA ALA A 26 5.76 14.09 -1.65
C ALA A 26 6.67 13.57 -0.53
N VAL A 27 7.68 12.76 -0.88
CA VAL A 27 8.66 12.20 0.07
C VAL A 27 10.04 12.84 -0.05
N SER A 28 10.09 14.11 -0.47
CA SER A 28 11.34 14.85 -0.63
C SER A 28 12.15 14.90 0.67
N PRO A 29 13.49 14.73 0.65
CA PRO A 29 14.31 14.79 1.85
C PRO A 29 14.35 16.19 2.49
N ASN A 30 13.95 17.23 1.76
CA ASN A 30 13.88 18.61 2.25
C ASN A 30 12.55 18.94 2.94
N ARG A 31 11.67 17.95 3.10
CA ARG A 31 10.35 18.11 3.67
C ARG A 31 10.31 17.45 5.05
N ASP A 32 9.89 18.21 6.04
CA ASP A 32 9.75 17.72 7.42
C ASP A 32 8.32 17.21 7.71
N GLU A 33 7.31 17.76 7.02
CA GLU A 33 5.89 17.48 7.27
C GLU A 33 5.14 17.00 6.01
N PRO A 34 4.14 16.12 6.15
CA PRO A 34 3.33 15.64 5.04
C PRO A 34 2.60 16.77 4.29
N ASP A 35 2.62 16.70 2.96
CA ASP A 35 1.86 17.60 2.10
C ASP A 35 0.51 16.97 1.76
N LEU A 36 -0.52 17.29 2.56
CA LEU A 36 -1.84 16.69 2.35
C LEU A 36 -2.39 17.01 0.95
N ALA A 37 -2.19 18.23 0.45
CA ALA A 37 -2.68 18.61 -0.87
C ALA A 37 -2.03 17.76 -1.98
N LEU A 38 -0.70 17.63 -1.94
CA LEU A 38 0.01 16.78 -2.89
C LEU A 38 -0.35 15.29 -2.74
N ASN A 39 -0.57 14.81 -1.52
CA ASN A 39 -1.00 13.44 -1.27
C ASN A 39 -2.37 13.16 -1.90
N LEU A 40 -3.32 14.09 -1.76
CA LEU A 40 -4.65 13.98 -2.37
C LEU A 40 -4.58 14.07 -3.90
N ASP A 41 -3.72 14.93 -4.46
CA ASP A 41 -3.47 14.98 -5.91
C ASP A 41 -2.95 13.65 -6.46
N ILE A 42 -2.09 12.94 -5.70
CA ILE A 42 -1.61 11.61 -6.06
C ILE A 42 -2.76 10.59 -5.98
N CYS A 43 -3.59 10.63 -4.94
CA CYS A 43 -4.75 9.76 -4.81
C CYS A 43 -5.72 9.94 -6.01
N ASP A 44 -5.98 11.19 -6.37
CA ASP A 44 -6.77 11.55 -7.54
C ASP A 44 -6.19 11.02 -8.84
N LEU A 45 -4.86 11.13 -9.03
CA LEU A 45 -4.19 10.62 -10.21
C LEU A 45 -4.34 9.09 -10.31
N VAL A 46 -4.15 8.38 -9.20
CA VAL A 46 -4.30 6.91 -9.12
C VAL A 46 -5.73 6.51 -9.49
N ASN A 47 -6.74 7.19 -8.91
CA ASN A 47 -8.15 6.94 -9.16
C ASN A 47 -8.56 7.20 -10.62
N ARG A 48 -8.03 8.27 -11.23
CA ARG A 48 -8.35 8.65 -12.62
C ARG A 48 -7.70 7.75 -13.66
N LYS A 49 -6.42 7.40 -13.48
CA LYS A 49 -5.66 6.66 -14.50
C LYS A 49 -5.94 5.15 -14.47
N LYS A 50 -6.30 4.60 -13.31
CA LYS A 50 -6.56 3.15 -13.12
C LYS A 50 -5.39 2.29 -13.60
N GLY A 51 -5.57 0.97 -13.70
CA GLY A 51 -4.51 0.07 -14.15
C GLY A 51 -3.38 -0.06 -13.13
N ASN A 52 -2.15 -0.06 -13.64
CA ASN A 52 -0.95 -0.24 -12.82
C ASN A 52 -0.63 0.94 -11.90
N TYR A 53 -1.36 2.06 -11.98
CA TYR A 53 -1.07 3.23 -11.13
C TYR A 53 -1.21 2.93 -9.63
N ALA A 54 -2.15 2.07 -9.22
CA ALA A 54 -2.27 1.66 -7.82
C ALA A 54 -1.04 0.85 -7.37
N HIS A 55 -0.58 -0.08 -8.21
CA HIS A 55 0.64 -0.84 -7.96
C HIS A 55 1.84 0.11 -7.90
N ASP A 56 2.05 0.95 -8.92
CA ASP A 56 3.21 1.82 -9.04
C ASP A 56 3.27 2.85 -7.91
N ALA A 57 2.13 3.39 -7.46
CA ALA A 57 2.07 4.31 -6.33
C ALA A 57 2.44 3.60 -5.02
N VAL A 58 1.88 2.42 -4.76
CA VAL A 58 2.11 1.67 -3.51
C VAL A 58 3.53 1.12 -3.45
N PHE A 59 4.01 0.49 -4.52
CA PHE A 59 5.35 -0.10 -4.59
C PHE A 59 6.44 0.97 -4.71
N GLY A 60 6.15 2.11 -5.36
CA GLY A 60 7.07 3.24 -5.45
C GLY A 60 7.41 3.88 -4.10
N LEU A 61 6.62 3.62 -3.05
CA LEU A 61 6.89 4.09 -1.69
C LEU A 61 7.86 3.20 -0.91
N LEU A 62 7.95 1.90 -1.24
CA LEU A 62 8.75 0.94 -0.49
C LEU A 62 10.24 1.29 -0.40
N PRO A 63 10.91 1.82 -1.45
CA PRO A 63 12.29 2.28 -1.35
C PRO A 63 12.50 3.37 -0.29
N TYR A 64 11.51 4.23 -0.08
CA TYR A 64 11.54 5.31 0.91
C TYR A 64 11.25 4.81 2.31
N VAL A 65 10.27 3.92 2.46
CA VAL A 65 9.96 3.26 3.74
C VAL A 65 11.16 2.46 4.25
N ASN A 66 11.83 1.74 3.35
CA ASN A 66 13.03 0.95 3.67
C ASN A 66 14.34 1.75 3.61
N GLY A 67 14.25 3.07 3.39
CA GLY A 67 15.38 3.98 3.30
C GLY A 67 16.09 4.23 4.63
N ARG A 68 17.15 5.04 4.59
CA ARG A 68 17.91 5.44 5.79
C ARG A 68 17.28 6.59 6.56
N SER A 69 16.49 7.43 5.89
CA SER A 69 15.86 8.61 6.48
C SER A 69 14.54 8.25 7.14
N HIS A 70 14.46 8.39 8.47
CA HIS A 70 13.21 8.20 9.20
C HIS A 70 12.14 9.20 8.76
N THR A 71 12.50 10.45 8.46
CA THR A 71 11.58 11.47 7.96
C THR A 71 10.94 11.04 6.64
N GLN A 72 11.74 10.60 5.67
CA GLN A 72 11.20 10.14 4.39
C GLN A 72 10.34 8.89 4.53
N ALA A 73 10.72 7.96 5.41
CA ALA A 73 9.91 6.79 5.73
C ALA A 73 8.56 7.20 6.33
N HIS A 74 8.53 8.18 7.24
CA HIS A 74 7.28 8.71 7.80
C HIS A 74 6.41 9.42 6.76
N LEU A 75 6.99 10.23 5.87
CA LEU A 75 6.26 10.85 4.75
C LEU A 75 5.67 9.78 3.83
N ALA A 76 6.46 8.75 3.49
CA ALA A 76 6.03 7.66 2.63
C ALA A 76 4.90 6.84 3.25
N LEU A 77 4.99 6.51 4.53
CA LEU A 77 3.92 5.82 5.27
C LEU A 77 2.66 6.67 5.38
N THR A 78 2.80 7.99 5.49
CA THR A 78 1.66 8.92 5.51
C THR A 78 0.98 9.00 4.14
N LEU A 79 1.74 9.05 3.05
CA LEU A 79 1.17 8.98 1.70
C LEU A 79 0.51 7.62 1.45
N LEU A 80 1.12 6.52 1.90
CA LEU A 80 0.50 5.20 1.84
C LEU A 80 -0.84 5.16 2.57
N ASP A 81 -0.92 5.72 3.77
CA ASP A 81 -2.18 5.81 4.54
C ASP A 81 -3.27 6.58 3.76
N ASN A 82 -2.91 7.71 3.16
CA ASN A 82 -3.82 8.48 2.31
C ASN A 82 -4.31 7.68 1.09
N LEU A 83 -3.42 6.96 0.42
CA LEU A 83 -3.79 6.08 -0.71
C LEU A 83 -4.79 5.00 -0.28
N ILE A 84 -4.56 4.37 0.88
CA ILE A 84 -5.45 3.32 1.41
C ILE A 84 -6.83 3.89 1.73
N LYS A 85 -6.89 5.09 2.30
CA LYS A 85 -8.13 5.75 2.70
C LYS A 85 -8.93 6.29 1.50
N ASN A 86 -8.26 6.72 0.42
CA ASN A 86 -8.90 7.45 -0.68
C ASN A 86 -9.01 6.68 -2.01
N CYS A 87 -8.29 5.57 -2.21
CA CYS A 87 -8.25 4.88 -3.51
C CYS A 87 -9.01 3.54 -3.55
N GLY A 88 -9.52 3.06 -2.42
CA GLY A 88 -10.37 1.87 -2.35
C GLY A 88 -9.67 0.56 -2.78
N HIS A 89 -10.45 -0.36 -3.35
CA HIS A 89 -10.02 -1.75 -3.58
C HIS A 89 -8.73 -1.90 -4.39
N PRO A 90 -8.48 -1.15 -5.49
CA PRO A 90 -7.23 -1.28 -6.23
C PRO A 90 -5.98 -1.13 -5.35
N VAL A 91 -5.99 -0.20 -4.38
CA VAL A 91 -4.88 -0.05 -3.42
C VAL A 91 -4.93 -1.11 -2.32
N HIS A 92 -6.11 -1.43 -1.80
CA HIS A 92 -6.27 -2.48 -0.77
C HIS A 92 -5.73 -3.82 -1.25
N TYR A 93 -5.99 -4.15 -2.51
CA TYR A 93 -5.49 -5.35 -3.16
C TYR A 93 -3.95 -5.38 -3.21
N GLN A 94 -3.30 -4.25 -3.52
CA GLN A 94 -1.83 -4.17 -3.54
C GLN A 94 -1.23 -4.38 -2.16
N ILE A 95 -1.77 -3.75 -1.12
CA ILE A 95 -1.26 -3.90 0.25
C ILE A 95 -1.54 -5.28 0.84
N GLY A 96 -2.57 -5.98 0.34
CA GLY A 96 -2.89 -7.36 0.70
C GLY A 96 -2.05 -8.40 -0.04
N SER A 97 -1.19 -7.99 -0.97
CA SER A 97 -0.32 -8.89 -1.72
C SER A 97 0.85 -9.41 -0.87
N ARG A 98 1.32 -10.63 -1.17
CA ARG A 98 2.47 -11.23 -0.46
C ARG A 98 3.74 -10.43 -0.72
N GLU A 99 3.89 -9.95 -1.95
CA GLU A 99 5.05 -9.22 -2.43
C GLU A 99 5.19 -7.89 -1.67
N PHE A 100 4.09 -7.13 -1.57
CA PHE A 100 4.09 -5.88 -0.82
C PHE A 100 4.38 -6.10 0.66
N LEU A 101 3.67 -7.04 1.31
CA LEU A 101 3.87 -7.32 2.74
C LEU A 101 5.30 -7.76 3.04
N ASN A 102 5.88 -8.63 2.21
CA ASN A 102 7.26 -9.06 2.40
C ASN A 102 8.24 -7.88 2.30
N GLU A 103 8.05 -6.97 1.34
CA GLU A 103 8.95 -5.83 1.18
C GLU A 103 8.74 -4.77 2.26
N LEU A 104 7.50 -4.53 2.71
CA LEU A 104 7.18 -3.62 3.81
C LEU A 104 7.86 -4.05 5.12
N PHE A 105 7.89 -5.36 5.39
CA PHE A 105 8.52 -5.93 6.58
C PHE A 105 9.98 -6.35 6.38
N ARG A 106 10.61 -6.08 5.22
CA ARG A 106 11.96 -6.58 4.90
C ARG A 106 13.04 -6.11 5.88
N ARG A 107 12.88 -4.92 6.47
CA ARG A 107 13.82 -4.32 7.43
C ARG A 107 13.54 -4.70 8.88
N PHE A 108 12.47 -5.47 9.14
CA PHE A 108 12.15 -5.90 10.49
C PHE A 108 13.17 -6.94 10.97
N PRO A 109 13.76 -6.76 12.16
CA PRO A 109 14.56 -7.79 12.79
C PRO A 109 13.71 -9.02 13.13
N GLU A 110 14.36 -10.15 13.32
CA GLU A 110 13.68 -11.42 13.63
C GLU A 110 12.85 -11.33 14.92
N TYR A 111 13.40 -10.62 15.92
CA TYR A 111 12.76 -10.37 17.22
C TYR A 111 12.66 -8.87 17.47
N GLN A 112 11.65 -8.46 18.25
CA GLN A 112 11.45 -7.07 18.62
C GLN A 112 12.66 -6.54 19.42
N PRO A 113 13.35 -5.48 18.95
CA PRO A 113 14.46 -4.88 19.68
C PRO A 113 13.97 -4.17 20.95
N ILE A 114 14.87 -4.01 21.91
CA ILE A 114 14.62 -3.23 23.13
C ILE A 114 14.41 -1.75 22.79
N ALA A 115 15.21 -1.23 21.86
CA ALA A 115 15.07 0.14 21.38
C ALA A 115 13.95 0.22 20.31
N PRO A 116 12.87 0.97 20.55
CA PRO A 116 11.79 1.11 19.58
C PRO A 116 12.26 1.91 18.37
N ASN A 117 12.07 1.35 17.17
CA ASN A 117 12.22 2.10 15.92
C ASN A 117 10.87 2.74 15.58
N PRO A 118 10.78 4.08 15.44
CA PRO A 118 9.52 4.78 15.21
C PRO A 118 8.84 4.37 13.88
N VAL A 119 9.62 4.03 12.85
CA VAL A 119 9.10 3.55 11.57
C VAL A 119 8.48 2.16 11.73
N HIS A 120 9.16 1.25 12.44
CA HIS A 120 8.58 -0.09 12.71
C HIS A 120 7.30 0.02 13.54
N HIS A 121 7.28 0.91 14.54
CA HIS A 121 6.09 1.15 15.34
C HIS A 121 4.91 1.64 14.48
N ARG A 122 5.15 2.62 13.59
CA ARG A 122 4.13 3.12 12.67
C ARG A 122 3.63 2.04 11.72
N ILE A 123 4.50 1.17 11.20
CA ILE A 123 4.09 0.04 10.34
C ILE A 123 3.21 -0.95 11.12
N LEU A 124 3.54 -1.27 12.37
CA LEU A 124 2.73 -2.15 13.21
C LEU A 124 1.36 -1.55 13.52
N GLU A 125 1.31 -0.24 13.77
CA GLU A 125 0.06 0.51 13.93
C GLU A 125 -0.80 0.40 12.67
N MET A 126 -0.24 0.70 11.49
CA MET A 126 -0.96 0.58 10.23
C MET A 126 -1.46 -0.86 9.98
N LEU A 127 -0.64 -1.89 10.25
CA LEU A 127 -1.07 -3.28 10.08
C LEU A 127 -2.25 -3.64 10.98
N GLN A 128 -2.22 -3.18 12.25
CA GLN A 128 -3.32 -3.38 13.18
C GLN A 128 -4.57 -2.62 12.73
N GLU A 129 -4.41 -1.40 12.20
CA GLU A 129 -5.52 -0.59 11.64
C GLU A 129 -6.15 -1.31 10.46
N TRP A 130 -5.35 -1.78 9.49
CA TRP A 130 -5.83 -2.52 8.32
C TRP A 130 -6.56 -3.80 8.69
N ARG A 131 -6.09 -4.50 9.73
CA ARG A 131 -6.75 -5.71 10.24
C ARG A 131 -8.14 -5.41 10.81
N VAL A 132 -8.27 -4.38 11.64
CA VAL A 132 -9.55 -4.02 12.28
C VAL A 132 -10.52 -3.39 11.29
N THR A 133 -10.01 -2.68 10.30
CA THR A 133 -10.84 -1.93 9.34
C THR A 133 -11.09 -2.72 8.07
N LEU A 134 -10.04 -2.99 7.30
CA LEU A 134 -10.14 -3.62 5.99
C LEU A 134 -10.48 -5.11 6.11
N CYS A 135 -9.82 -5.87 6.98
CA CYS A 135 -10.06 -7.31 7.05
C CYS A 135 -11.38 -7.69 7.73
N GLN A 136 -11.97 -6.80 8.56
CA GLN A 136 -13.24 -7.08 9.24
C GLN A 136 -14.44 -6.42 8.55
N ARG A 137 -14.27 -5.21 8.01
CA ARG A 137 -15.38 -4.41 7.47
C ARG A 137 -15.41 -4.33 5.95
N SER A 138 -14.30 -4.62 5.27
CA SER A 138 -14.29 -4.57 3.80
C SER A 138 -15.07 -5.75 3.22
N ARG A 139 -15.80 -5.46 2.14
CA ARG A 139 -16.42 -6.49 1.30
C ARG A 139 -15.40 -7.43 0.66
N TYR A 140 -14.14 -6.99 0.55
CA TYR A 140 -13.03 -7.73 -0.06
C TYR A 140 -12.11 -8.41 0.95
N ARG A 141 -12.59 -8.65 2.17
CA ARG A 141 -11.81 -9.27 3.26
C ARG A 141 -11.08 -10.56 2.85
N GLU A 142 -11.64 -11.34 1.93
CA GLU A 142 -11.07 -12.61 1.44
C GLU A 142 -9.74 -12.40 0.70
N ASP A 143 -9.61 -11.30 -0.05
CA ASP A 143 -8.37 -10.95 -0.73
C ASP A 143 -7.29 -10.44 0.24
N LEU A 144 -7.70 -10.03 1.45
CA LEU A 144 -6.84 -9.40 2.47
C LEU A 144 -6.37 -10.39 3.56
N GLN A 145 -6.62 -11.69 3.41
CA GLN A 145 -6.26 -12.69 4.40
C GLN A 145 -4.77 -12.68 4.77
N ARG A 146 -3.88 -12.33 3.82
CA ARG A 146 -2.43 -12.26 4.05
C ARG A 146 -2.04 -11.21 5.08
N ILE A 147 -2.85 -10.16 5.27
CA ILE A 147 -2.64 -9.16 6.33
C ILE A 147 -2.83 -9.82 7.70
N ASN A 148 -3.87 -10.65 7.87
CA ASN A 148 -4.09 -11.43 9.09
C ASN A 148 -2.95 -12.43 9.33
N ASP A 149 -2.49 -13.10 8.27
CA ASP A 149 -1.41 -14.08 8.38
C ASP A 149 -0.08 -13.41 8.79
N MET A 150 0.23 -12.24 8.22
CA MET A 150 1.40 -11.45 8.59
C MET A 150 1.31 -10.95 10.05
N TYR A 151 0.15 -10.47 10.47
CA TYR A 151 -0.10 -10.10 11.86
C TYR A 151 0.17 -11.28 12.80
N ALA A 152 -0.41 -12.45 12.50
CA ALA A 152 -0.24 -13.65 13.31
C ALA A 152 1.23 -14.11 13.37
N LEU A 153 1.96 -14.02 12.25
CA LEU A 153 3.39 -14.33 12.17
C LEU A 153 4.20 -13.43 13.11
N LEU A 154 3.96 -12.12 13.08
CA LEU A 154 4.66 -11.14 13.92
C LEU A 154 4.35 -11.35 15.41
N CYS A 155 3.11 -11.66 15.76
CA CYS A 155 2.74 -12.04 17.13
C CYS A 155 3.50 -13.28 17.61
N ARG A 156 3.62 -14.33 16.78
CA ARG A 156 4.41 -15.53 17.13
C ARG A 156 5.89 -15.22 17.31
N LYS A 157 6.43 -14.24 16.57
CA LYS A 157 7.80 -13.72 16.72
C LYS A 157 7.98 -12.79 17.95
N GLY A 158 6.92 -12.55 18.72
CA GLY A 158 6.97 -11.76 19.94
C GLY A 158 6.81 -10.25 19.74
N TRP A 159 6.44 -9.79 18.54
CA TRP A 159 6.15 -8.38 18.29
C TRP A 159 4.85 -7.96 18.98
N ARG A 160 4.91 -6.83 19.68
CA ARG A 160 3.76 -6.22 20.36
C ARG A 160 3.14 -5.16 19.48
N PHE A 161 1.85 -5.33 19.20
CA PHE A 161 1.06 -4.36 18.45
C PHE A 161 0.49 -3.28 19.38
N PRO A 162 0.44 -2.02 18.94
CA PRO A 162 -0.24 -0.97 19.69
C PRO A 162 -1.74 -1.27 19.79
N ARG A 163 -2.37 -0.79 20.86
CA ARG A 163 -3.82 -0.86 21.00
C ARG A 163 -4.43 0.19 20.07
N ILE A 164 -5.37 -0.24 19.23
CA ILE A 164 -6.17 0.64 18.42
C ILE A 164 -7.59 0.54 18.94
N ASP A 165 -8.14 1.67 19.40
CA ASP A 165 -9.55 1.74 19.77
C ASP A 165 -10.40 1.62 18.50
N SER A 166 -11.02 0.45 18.33
CA SER A 166 -11.84 0.10 17.18
C SER A 166 -12.98 1.09 16.92
N ASP A 167 -13.46 1.75 17.98
CA ASP A 167 -14.60 2.65 17.94
C ASP A 167 -14.25 4.03 17.37
N ASN A 168 -13.00 4.49 17.54
CA ASN A 168 -12.54 5.78 16.98
C ASN A 168 -12.15 5.66 15.49
N VAL A 169 -11.64 4.50 15.08
CA VAL A 169 -11.23 4.26 13.68
C VAL A 169 -12.44 4.02 12.77
N ALA A 170 -13.52 3.46 13.33
CA ALA A 170 -14.80 3.25 12.67
C ALA A 170 -15.38 4.53 12.03
N VAL A 171 -15.25 5.66 12.73
CA VAL A 171 -15.85 6.94 12.33
C VAL A 171 -15.11 7.59 11.15
N VAL A 172 -13.82 7.29 10.97
CA VAL A 172 -12.98 7.94 9.93
C VAL A 172 -13.11 7.25 8.57
N LEU A 173 -13.39 5.94 8.55
CA LEU A 173 -13.58 5.18 7.31
C LEU A 173 -15.05 5.08 6.86
N GLU A 174 -15.98 5.60 7.67
CA GLU A 174 -17.38 5.78 7.31
C GLU A 174 -17.75 7.28 7.41
N PRO A 175 -17.35 8.14 6.45
CA PRO A 175 -18.26 9.21 6.09
C PRO A 175 -19.40 8.52 5.35
N GLU A 176 -20.52 8.37 6.03
CA GLU A 176 -21.84 8.02 5.50
C GLU A 176 -21.81 7.35 4.13
N THR A 177 -22.03 6.03 4.10
CA THR A 177 -22.56 5.41 2.90
C THR A 177 -23.88 6.12 2.59
N ALA A 178 -23.82 7.17 1.76
CA ALA A 178 -24.86 7.43 0.80
C ALA A 178 -25.19 6.07 0.21
N LEU A 179 -26.42 5.60 0.44
CA LEU A 179 -26.91 4.31 -0.01
C LEU A 179 -26.49 4.12 -1.46
N LYS A 180 -25.41 3.34 -1.67
CA LYS A 180 -24.85 3.16 -3.01
C LYS A 180 -25.91 2.46 -3.84
N THR A 181 -26.20 3.02 -5.00
CA THR A 181 -27.14 2.41 -5.92
C THR A 181 -26.61 1.07 -6.39
N ARG A 182 -27.50 0.16 -6.79
CA ARG A 182 -27.13 -1.15 -7.32
C ARG A 182 -26.12 -1.06 -8.47
N GLU A 183 -26.27 -0.06 -9.34
CA GLU A 183 -25.38 0.18 -10.48
C GLU A 183 -23.96 0.58 -10.04
N GLU A 184 -23.83 1.41 -9.01
CA GLU A 184 -22.52 1.79 -8.46
C GLU A 184 -21.82 0.62 -7.79
N LEU A 185 -22.59 -0.26 -7.14
CA LEU A 185 -22.06 -1.48 -6.53
C LEU A 185 -21.52 -2.43 -7.60
N GLU A 186 -22.31 -2.68 -8.65
CA GLU A 186 -21.94 -3.51 -9.79
C GLU A 186 -20.69 -2.95 -10.51
N LYS A 187 -20.63 -1.62 -10.70
CA LYS A 187 -19.44 -0.97 -11.27
C LYS A 187 -18.20 -1.18 -10.41
N GLN A 188 -18.32 -1.07 -9.09
CA GLN A 188 -17.20 -1.33 -8.18
C GLN A 188 -16.75 -2.79 -8.23
N ASP A 189 -17.68 -3.74 -8.36
CA ASP A 189 -17.34 -5.17 -8.46
C ASP A 189 -16.61 -5.46 -9.77
N MET A 190 -17.06 -4.86 -10.87
CA MET A 190 -16.37 -4.93 -12.16
C MET A 190 -14.96 -4.34 -12.09
N GLU A 191 -14.81 -3.18 -11.45
CA GLU A 191 -13.50 -2.54 -11.26
C GLU A 191 -12.56 -3.40 -10.40
N ALA A 192 -13.07 -4.04 -9.36
CA ALA A 192 -12.30 -4.97 -8.54
C ALA A 192 -11.86 -6.22 -9.31
N MET A 193 -12.78 -6.82 -10.08
CA MET A 193 -12.47 -7.97 -10.92
C MET A 193 -11.43 -7.62 -11.99
N GLN A 194 -11.53 -6.42 -12.57
CA GLN A 194 -10.56 -5.92 -13.54
C GLN A 194 -9.17 -5.72 -12.91
N ALA A 195 -9.09 -5.15 -11.71
CA ALA A 195 -7.81 -4.96 -11.01
C ALA A 195 -7.13 -6.31 -10.72
N LYS A 196 -7.91 -7.30 -10.28
CA LYS A 196 -7.41 -8.67 -10.04
C LYS A 196 -6.90 -9.34 -11.32
N LEU A 197 -7.61 -9.18 -12.43
CA LEU A 197 -7.18 -9.68 -13.73
C LEU A 197 -5.86 -9.03 -14.19
N GLN A 198 -5.73 -7.71 -14.04
CA GLN A 198 -4.50 -7.00 -14.41
C GLN A 198 -3.28 -7.49 -13.63
N GLU A 199 -3.44 -7.81 -12.35
CA GLU A 199 -2.34 -8.40 -11.59
C GLU A 199 -1.99 -9.82 -12.06
N LEU A 200 -2.97 -10.65 -12.42
CA LEU A 200 -2.70 -11.97 -12.98
C LEU A 200 -1.90 -11.87 -14.27
N LEU A 201 -2.23 -10.91 -15.13
CA LEU A 201 -1.48 -10.63 -16.36
C LEU A 201 -0.06 -10.14 -16.06
N ARG A 202 0.15 -9.39 -14.97
CA ARG A 202 1.48 -8.95 -14.54
C ARG A 202 2.35 -10.10 -14.04
N ARG A 203 1.75 -11.07 -13.34
CA ARG A 203 2.43 -12.25 -12.78
C ARG A 203 2.65 -13.37 -13.81
N ALA A 204 1.81 -13.44 -14.84
CA ALA A 204 1.97 -14.37 -15.94
C ALA A 204 3.20 -13.99 -16.77
N THR A 205 4.37 -14.53 -16.41
CA THR A 205 5.53 -14.51 -17.30
C THR A 205 5.36 -15.55 -18.41
N PRO A 206 5.93 -15.36 -19.62
CA PRO A 206 5.81 -16.33 -20.74
C PRO A 206 6.47 -17.70 -20.49
N ARG A 207 6.90 -18.00 -19.25
CA ARG A 207 7.55 -19.26 -18.86
C ARG A 207 6.57 -20.32 -18.34
N ASP A 208 5.30 -19.97 -18.17
CA ASP A 208 4.27 -20.85 -17.61
C ASP A 208 3.28 -21.39 -18.69
N LEU A 209 3.66 -21.32 -19.97
CA LEU A 209 2.95 -21.92 -21.11
C LEU A 209 3.84 -22.92 -21.85
#